data_AF-D2HJJ6-F1
#
_entry.id   AF-D2HJJ6-F1
#
_cell.length_a   1.000
_cell.length_b   1.000
_cell.length_c   1.000
_cell.angle_alpha   90.00
_cell.angle_beta   90.00
_cell.angle_gamma   90.00
#
_symmetry.space_group_name_H-M   'P 1'
#
loop_
_entity.id
_entity.type
_entity.pdbx_description
1 polymer ?
#
loop_
_entity_poly.entity_id
_entity_poly.type
_entity_poly.pdbx_seq_one_letter_code
_entity_poly.pdbx_strand_id
1 'polypeptide(L)' 'GTATNLCEVQPKDRVDCGYPEITPEQCNNRGCCFDSSIPGVIWCFKPLQDTG' A
#
# COMPACT_ATOMS: atom_id res chain seq x y z
N GLY A 1 -6.07 -20.83 8.23
CA GLY A 1 -5.98 -19.72 7.26
C GLY A 1 -4.94 -18.77 7.79
N THR A 2 -3.76 -18.77 7.18
CA THR A 2 -2.67 -17.87 7.56
C THR A 2 -3.07 -16.46 7.13
N ALA A 3 -3.23 -15.54 8.08
CA ALA A 3 -3.43 -14.12 7.78
C ALA A 3 -2.19 -13.60 7.02
N THR A 4 -2.23 -13.63 5.69
CA THR A 4 -1.21 -13.06 4.83
C THR A 4 -1.22 -11.55 5.04
N ASN A 5 -0.05 -10.97 5.30
CA ASN A 5 0.08 -9.52 5.43
C ASN A 5 -0.27 -8.89 4.09
N LEU A 6 -1.47 -8.31 3.99
CA LEU A 6 -2.01 -7.78 2.73
C LEU A 6 -1.19 -6.57 2.22
N CYS A 7 -0.26 -6.04 3.01
CA CYS A 7 0.60 -4.93 2.63
C CYS A 7 1.97 -5.34 2.08
N GLU A 8 2.27 -6.65 1.99
CA GLU A 8 3.50 -7.16 1.35
C GLU A 8 3.39 -7.19 -0.19
N VAL A 9 3.08 -6.04 -0.80
CA VAL A 9 3.00 -5.89 -2.25
C VAL A 9 4.34 -5.43 -2.81
N GLN A 10 4.87 -6.16 -3.79
CA GLN A 10 6.10 -5.75 -4.48
C GLN A 10 5.93 -4.37 -5.13
N PRO A 11 6.93 -3.47 -5.05
CA PRO A 11 6.82 -2.09 -5.54
C PRO A 11 6.33 -1.95 -6.98
N LYS A 12 6.72 -2.89 -7.86
CA LYS A 12 6.31 -2.94 -9.26
C LYS A 12 4.84 -3.31 -9.47
N ASP A 13 4.24 -4.01 -8.52
CA ASP A 13 2.86 -4.51 -8.55
C ASP A 13 1.93 -3.64 -7.69
N ARG A 14 2.47 -2.57 -7.08
CA ARG A 14 1.70 -1.62 -6.28
C ARG A 14 0.75 -0.84 -7.18
N VAL A 15 -0.52 -0.86 -6.81
CA VAL A 15 -1.55 -0.03 -7.43
C VAL A 15 -1.74 1.21 -6.57
N ASP A 16 -1.63 2.39 -7.16
CA ASP A 16 -1.80 3.66 -6.45
C ASP A 16 -3.15 3.72 -5.74
N CYS A 17 -3.12 4.14 -4.48
CA CYS A 17 -4.30 4.36 -3.64
C CYS A 17 -4.38 5.80 -3.09
N GLY A 18 -3.50 6.69 -3.54
CA GLY A 18 -3.28 7.97 -2.90
C GLY A 18 -2.92 9.05 -3.90
N TYR A 19 -1.87 9.81 -3.55
CA TYR A 19 -1.29 10.86 -4.38
C TYR A 19 0.19 11.03 -3.99
N PRO A 20 1.01 11.68 -4.84
CA PRO A 20 2.39 12.00 -4.50
C PRO A 20 2.47 12.75 -3.16
N GLU A 21 3.49 12.44 -2.34
CA GLU A 21 3.70 13.09 -1.03
C GLU A 21 2.60 12.84 0.02
N ILE A 22 1.71 11.87 -0.21
CA ILE A 22 0.73 11.45 0.79
C ILE A 22 1.40 11.01 2.09
N THR A 23 0.85 11.42 3.23
CA THR A 23 1.38 11.00 4.53
C THR A 23 0.98 9.55 4.86
N PRO A 24 1.74 8.85 5.72
CA PRO A 24 1.35 7.51 6.17
C PRO A 24 -0.07 7.49 6.74
N GLU A 25 -0.43 8.49 7.54
CA GLU A 25 -1.75 8.58 8.18
C GLU A 25 -2.88 8.76 7.15
N GLN A 26 -2.68 9.62 6.15
CA GLN A 26 -3.64 9.82 5.06
C GLN A 26 -3.84 8.56 4.22
N CYS A 27 -2.77 7.81 3.97
CA CYS A 27 -2.85 6.55 3.23
C CYS A 27 -3.59 5.46 4.02
N ASN A 28 -3.25 5.29 5.29
CA ASN A 28 -3.90 4.31 6.16
C ASN A 28 -5.39 4.65 6.39
N ASN A 29 -5.74 5.93 6.53
CA ASN A 29 -7.14 6.38 6.63
C ASN A 29 -7.97 6.07 5.37
N ARG A 30 -7.33 5.83 4.22
CA ARG A 30 -8.00 5.36 2.99
C ARG A 30 -8.18 3.83 2.94
N GLY A 31 -7.76 3.11 3.98
CA GLY A 31 -7.77 1.65 4.03
C GLY A 31 -6.69 1.03 3.14
N CYS A 32 -5.58 1.74 2.96
CA CYS A 32 -4.48 1.33 2.09
C CYS A 32 -3.16 1.19 2.84
N CYS A 33 -2.22 0.52 2.19
CA CYS A 33 -0.90 0.22 2.73
C CYS A 33 0.08 1.34 2.40
N PHE A 34 0.91 1.71 3.36
CA PHE A 34 1.95 2.72 3.18
C PHE A 34 3.35 2.12 3.33
N ASP A 35 4.22 2.33 2.35
CA ASP A 35 5.64 1.99 2.43
C ASP A 35 6.50 3.03 1.68
N SER A 36 7.26 3.80 2.47
CA SER A 36 8.22 4.81 1.99
C SER A 36 9.67 4.34 1.98
N SER A 37 9.92 3.05 2.23
CA SER A 37 11.28 2.48 2.31
C SER A 37 12.02 2.52 0.97
N ILE A 38 11.28 2.66 -0.14
CA ILE A 38 11.82 2.73 -1.50
C ILE A 38 11.46 4.10 -2.10
N PRO A 39 12.45 4.94 -2.45
CA PRO A 39 12.19 6.21 -3.11
C PRO A 39 11.82 6.01 -4.58
N GLY A 40 11.00 6.92 -5.14
CA GLY A 40 10.65 6.93 -6.56
C GLY A 40 9.59 5.89 -6.98
N VAL A 41 8.95 5.23 -6.02
CA VAL A 41 7.81 4.31 -6.26
C VAL A 41 6.56 4.78 -5.53
N ILE A 42 5.44 4.12 -5.81
CA ILE A 42 4.17 4.36 -5.12
C ILE A 42 4.33 3.99 -3.63
N TRP A 43 4.18 4.98 -2.76
CA TRP A 43 4.22 4.78 -1.31
C TRP A 43 2.88 4.35 -0.75
N CYS A 44 1.78 4.88 -1.28
CA CYS A 44 0.43 4.49 -0.86
C CYS A 44 -0.23 3.59 -1.88
N PHE A 45 -0.43 2.33 -1.53
CA PHE A 45 -0.87 1.31 -2.46
C PHE A 45 -2.00 0.44 -1.91
N LYS A 46 -2.76 -0.17 -2.81
CA LYS A 46 -3.83 -1.11 -2.45
C LYS A 46 -3.25 -2.38 -1.82
N PRO A 47 -3.89 -2.94 -0.76
CA PRO A 47 -3.51 -4.25 -0.26
C PRO A 47 -3.68 -5.34 -1.33
N LEU A 48 -2.91 -6.43 -1.23
CA LEU A 48 -3.20 -7.69 -1.92
C LEU A 48 -4.63 -8.06 -1.57
N GLN A 49 -5.50 -8.12 -2.58
CA GLN A 49 -6.94 -8.31 -2.40
C GLN A 49 -7.19 -9.51 -1.45
N ASP A 50 -7.71 -9.25 -0.25
CA ASP A 50 -8.43 -10.28 0.50
C ASP A 50 -9.67 -10.55 -0.34
N THR A 51 -9.55 -11.54 -1.22
CA THR A 51 -10.67 -11.97 -2.04
C THR A 51 -11.54 -12.77 -1.09
N GLY A 52 -12.38 -12.05 -0.34
CA GLY A 52 -13.50 -12.63 0.39
C GLY A 52 -14.54 -13.17 -0.57
#